data_AF-A0A7K3J110-F1
#
_entry.id   AF-A0A7K3J110-F1
#
_cell.length_a   1.000
_cell.length_b   1.000
_cell.length_c   1.000
_cell.angle_alpha   90.00
_cell.angle_beta   90.00
_cell.angle_gamma   90.00
#
_symmetry.space_group_name_H-M   'P 1'
#
loop_
_entity.id
_entity.type
_entity.pdbx_description
1 polymer ?
#
loop_
_entity_poly.entity_id
_entity_poly.type
_entity_poly.pdbx_seq_one_letter_code
_entity_poly.pdbx_strand_id
1 'polypeptide(L)' 'LKVIIEDEDDFLWAEKYSEIVSDRCRLYLQPEWSRFEKIIPEIVEYVKKNKKWRISLQVHKYMHIP' A
#
# COMPACT_ATOMS: atom_id res chain seq x y z
N LEU A 1 9.84 -1.89 -2.69
CA LEU A 1 9.14 -2.44 -1.53
C LEU A 1 7.65 -2.41 -1.82
N LYS A 2 6.94 -3.50 -1.61
CA LYS A 2 5.48 -3.53 -1.65
C LYS A 2 4.99 -4.03 -0.30
N VAL A 3 4.12 -3.27 0.34
CA VAL A 3 3.54 -3.59 1.65
C VAL A 3 2.05 -3.78 1.50
N ILE A 4 1.51 -4.81 2.14
CA ILE A 4 0.07 -5.04 2.22
C ILE A 4 -0.42 -4.33 3.47
N ILE A 5 -1.47 -3.51 3.33
CA ILE A 5 -2.04 -2.72 4.42
C ILE A 5 -3.41 -3.33 4.74
N GLU A 6 -3.51 -3.91 5.93
CA GLU A 6 -4.73 -4.43 6.54
C GLU A 6 -5.31 -3.43 7.56
N ASP A 7 -4.44 -2.74 8.30
CA ASP A 7 -4.79 -1.72 9.29
C ASP A 7 -3.74 -0.59 9.41
N GLU A 8 -3.91 0.28 10.40
CA GLU A 8 -3.10 1.48 10.59
C GLU A 8 -1.63 1.17 10.97
N ASP A 9 -1.37 0.08 11.69
CA ASP A 9 -0.02 -0.27 12.15
C ASP A 9 0.88 -0.67 10.98
N ASP A 10 0.30 -1.18 9.89
CA ASP A 10 1.02 -1.53 8.68
C ASP A 10 1.66 -0.31 7.99
N PHE A 11 1.14 0.90 8.18
CA PHE A 11 1.79 2.12 7.68
C PHE A 11 3.11 2.39 8.40
N LEU A 12 3.16 2.15 9.72
CA LEU A 12 4.39 2.28 10.50
C LEU A 12 5.43 1.25 10.05
N TRP A 13 4.97 0.03 9.76
CA TRP A 13 5.81 -1.01 9.17
C TRP A 13 6.33 -0.55 7.80
N ALA A 14 5.47 -0.04 6.94
CA ALA A 14 5.85 0.42 5.61
C ALA A 14 6.95 1.47 5.64
N GLU A 15 6.84 2.46 6.54
CA GLU A 15 7.86 3.50 6.74
C GLU A 15 9.18 2.92 7.22
N LYS A 16 9.16 2.11 8.29
CA LYS A 16 10.35 1.48 8.87
C LYS A 16 11.16 0.72 7.82
N TYR A 17 10.50 -0.06 6.97
CA TYR A 17 11.19 -0.83 5.93
C TYR A 17 11.52 0.00 4.69
N SER A 18 10.89 1.15 4.48
CA SER A 18 11.26 2.08 3.41
C SER A 18 12.63 2.72 3.62
N GLU A 19 13.08 2.84 4.88
CA GLU A 19 14.38 3.44 5.23
C GLU A 19 15.58 2.54 4.90
N ILE A 20 15.37 1.22 4.81
CA ILE A 20 16.44 0.24 4.62
C ILE A 20 16.54 -0.28 3.18
N VAL A 21 15.68 0.19 2.28
CA VAL A 21 15.78 -0.14 0.85
C VAL A 21 16.59 0.92 0.12
N SER A 22 17.14 0.56 -1.04
CA SER A 22 17.84 1.53 -1.90
C SER A 22 16.93 2.69 -2.31
N ASP A 23 17.49 3.90 -2.48
CA ASP A 23 16.78 5.08 -2.98
C ASP A 23 16.11 4.88 -4.35
N ARG A 24 16.59 3.92 -5.14
CA ARG A 24 15.98 3.56 -6.44
C ARG A 24 14.78 2.63 -6.31
N CYS A 25 14.52 2.12 -5.11
CA CYS A 25 13.46 1.17 -4.83
C CYS A 25 12.11 1.89 -4.87
N ARG A 26 11.23 1.42 -5.76
CA ARG A 26 9.86 1.93 -5.82
C ARG A 26 9.05 1.41 -4.64
N LEU A 27 8.28 2.30 -4.02
CA LEU A 27 7.50 2.03 -2.83
C LEU A 27 6.01 1.93 -3.18
N TYR A 28 5.39 0.81 -2.78
CA TYR A 28 4.00 0.51 -3.09
C TYR A 28 3.22 0.10 -1.83
N LEU A 29 2.04 0.67 -1.69
CA LEU A 29 1.04 0.24 -0.71
C LEU A 29 -0.07 -0.49 -1.45
N GLN A 30 -0.34 -1.71 -1.04
CA GLN A 30 -1.41 -2.54 -1.58
C GLN A 30 -2.45 -2.73 -0.48
N PRO A 31 -3.74 -2.43 -0.71
CA PRO A 31 -4.78 -2.77 0.24
C PRO A 31 -4.87 -4.29 0.39
N GLU A 32 -5.05 -4.77 1.61
CA GLU A 32 -5.53 -6.13 1.83
C GLU A 32 -6.93 -6.25 1.21
N TRP A 33 -7.13 -7.30 0.42
CA TRP A 33 -8.34 -7.46 -0.37
C TRP A 33 -9.57 -7.72 0.49
N SER A 34 -9.44 -8.55 1.53
CA SER A 34 -10.57 -8.86 2.42
C SER A 34 -11.11 -7.62 3.15
N ARG A 35 -10.31 -6.57 3.27
CA ARG A 35 -10.63 -5.30 3.93
C ARG A 35 -10.56 -4.09 3.00
N PHE A 36 -10.59 -4.32 1.69
CA PHE A 36 -10.35 -3.30 0.67
C PHE A 36 -11.19 -2.04 0.88
N GLU A 37 -12.51 -2.19 1.02
CA GLU A 37 -13.44 -1.07 1.15
C GLU A 37 -13.17 -0.18 2.36
N LYS A 38 -12.67 -0.80 3.44
CA LYS A 38 -12.31 -0.09 4.67
C LYS A 38 -10.98 0.64 4.53
N ILE A 39 -9.96 -0.03 3.98
CA ILE A 39 -8.57 0.47 4.04
C ILE A 39 -8.19 1.37 2.86
N ILE A 40 -8.87 1.27 1.71
CA ILE A 40 -8.53 2.08 0.54
C ILE A 40 -8.60 3.61 0.77
N PRO A 41 -9.57 4.18 1.51
CA PRO A 41 -9.60 5.61 1.77
C PRO A 41 -8.40 6.05 2.63
N GLU A 42 -8.01 5.22 3.60
CA GLU A 42 -6.86 5.47 4.46
C GLU A 42 -5.56 5.49 3.67
N ILE A 43 -5.36 4.50 2.78
CA ILE A 43 -4.21 4.45 1.86
C ILE A 43 -4.18 5.68 0.95
N VAL A 44 -5.34 6.10 0.41
CA VAL A 44 -5.42 7.29 -0.46
C VAL A 44 -4.98 8.54 0.29
N GLU A 45 -5.50 8.76 1.49
CA GLU A 45 -5.11 9.91 2.32
C GLU A 45 -3.64 9.85 2.74
N TYR A 46 -3.14 8.65 3.03
CA TYR A 46 -1.73 8.44 3.37
C TYR A 46 -0.80 8.78 2.21
N VAL A 47 -1.08 8.28 1.01
CA VAL A 47 -0.27 8.56 -0.20
C VAL A 47 -0.37 10.04 -0.60
N LYS A 48 -1.51 10.70 -0.38
CA LYS A 48 -1.64 12.14 -0.60
C LYS A 48 -0.66 12.93 0.26
N LYS A 49 -0.45 12.52 1.51
CA LYS A 49 0.49 13.14 2.46
C LYS A 49 1.94 12.69 2.23
N ASN A 50 2.15 11.46 1.78
CA ASN A 50 3.46 10.83 1.60
C ASN A 50 3.71 10.45 0.13
N LYS A 51 4.11 11.43 -0.70
CA LYS A 51 4.24 11.29 -2.16
C LYS A 51 5.27 10.25 -2.65
N LYS A 52 6.13 9.73 -1.76
CA LYS A 52 7.07 8.64 -2.09
C LYS A 52 6.36 7.31 -2.36
N TRP A 53 5.15 7.15 -1.81
CA TRP A 53 4.36 5.94 -1.97
C TRP A 53 3.45 5.99 -3.19
N ARG A 54 3.19 4.81 -3.75
CA ARG A 54 2.25 4.60 -4.85
C ARG A 54 1.23 3.53 -4.46
N ILE A 55 0.00 3.69 -4.90
CA ILE A 55 -1.04 2.68 -4.67
C ILE A 55 -0.87 1.54 -5.68
N SER A 56 -0.89 0.30 -5.22
CA SER A 56 -0.90 -0.90 -6.05
C SER A 56 -2.24 -1.61 -5.86
N LEU A 57 -3.05 -1.70 -6.92
CA LEU A 57 -4.34 -2.39 -6.89
C LEU A 57 -4.22 -3.79 -7.48
N GLN A 58 -4.93 -4.75 -6.89
CA GLN A 58 -5.05 -6.11 -7.43
C GLN A 58 -6.14 -6.16 -8.51
N VAL A 59 -5.86 -5.57 -9.68
CA VAL A 59 -6.86 -5.39 -10.76
C VAL A 59 -7.53 -6.71 -11.19
N HIS A 60 -6.79 -7.83 -11.18
CA HIS A 60 -7.34 -9.15 -11.51
C HIS A 60 -8.54 -9.56 -10.65
N LYS A 61 -8.57 -9.14 -9.38
CA LYS A 61 -9.69 -9.43 -8.47
C LYS A 61 -10.97 -8.67 -8.83
N TYR A 62 -10.85 -7.47 -9.38
CA TYR A 62 -12.00 -6.73 -9.95
C TYR A 62 -12.48 -7.33 -11.27
N MET A 63 -11.56 -7.92 -12.03
CA MET A 63 -11.88 -8.54 -13.32
C MET A 63 -12.38 -9.97 -13.19
N HIS A 64 -12.41 -10.53 -11.98
CA HIS A 64 -12.73 -11.94 -11.73
C HIS A 64 -11.82 -12.92 -12.50
N ILE A 65 -10.53 -12.56 -12.63
CA ILE A 65 -9.51 -13.37 -13.31
C ILE A 65 -8.56 -13.97 -12.24
N PRO A 66 -8.31 -15.29 -12.27
CA PRO A 66 -7.38 -15.95 -11.34
C PRO A 66 -5.90 -15.58 -11.58
#